data_AF-A0A831KVV2-F1
#
_entry.id   AF-A0A831KVV2-F1
#
_cell.length_a   1.000
_cell.length_b   1.000
_cell.length_c   1.000
_cell.angle_alpha   90.00
_cell.angle_beta   90.00
_cell.angle_gamma   90.00
#
_symmetry.space_group_name_H-M   'P 1'
#
loop_
_entity.id
_entity.type
_entity.pdbx_description
1 polymer ?
#
loop_
_entity_poly.entity_id
_entity_poly.type
_entity_poly.pdbx_seq_one_letter_code
_entity_poly.pdbx_strand_id
1 'polypeptide(L)'
;MGKGPRRGYPYTWVPNHLADAQGNVSPRSFLAALRKAAEDTDQRYPDHEWPLHYESIKRGVQAASGIRVDEMREDYPWVDVLMELLRGKVVPCDFEELAQIWPKDALDRLETRGQQGQERLPPAHLDEGPEGLRRDLEELGVFLRMRDGRVNIPDVFRVGYGLGRRGGVRPIRHDAGR
;
A
#
# COMPACT_ATOMS: atom_id res chain seq x y z
N MET A 1 -0.89 -14.97 -12.58
CA MET A 1 -0.13 -14.22 -13.57
C MET A 1 1.18 -14.96 -13.79
N GLY A 2 1.40 -15.57 -14.97
CA GLY A 2 2.58 -16.36 -15.30
C GLY A 2 2.26 -17.58 -16.17
N LYS A 3 3.30 -18.21 -16.75
CA LYS A 3 3.16 -19.36 -17.67
C LYS A 3 3.01 -20.73 -16.98
N GLY A 4 3.23 -20.81 -15.65
CA GLY A 4 3.27 -22.06 -14.91
C GLY A 4 1.98 -22.45 -14.16
N PRO A 5 1.94 -23.66 -13.57
CA PRO A 5 0.76 -24.19 -12.86
C PRO A 5 0.40 -23.42 -11.57
N ARG A 6 1.30 -22.58 -11.05
CA ARG A 6 1.05 -21.69 -9.89
C ARG A 6 0.59 -20.29 -10.30
N ARG A 7 0.13 -20.08 -11.53
CA ARG A 7 -0.33 -18.78 -12.00
C ARG A 7 -1.62 -18.37 -11.26
N GLY A 8 -1.61 -17.19 -10.63
CA GLY A 8 -2.86 -16.56 -10.19
C GLY A 8 -3.78 -16.22 -11.38
N TYR A 9 -5.09 -16.19 -11.16
CA TYR A 9 -6.04 -15.75 -12.18
C TYR A 9 -6.06 -14.21 -12.26
N PRO A 10 -5.98 -13.58 -13.45
CA PRO A 10 -5.97 -12.12 -13.57
C PRO A 10 -7.11 -11.44 -12.81
N TYR A 11 -8.32 -12.00 -12.87
CA TYR A 11 -9.52 -11.41 -12.27
C TYR A 11 -9.47 -11.34 -10.73
N THR A 12 -8.75 -12.24 -10.05
CA THR A 12 -8.53 -12.15 -8.60
C THR A 12 -7.22 -11.46 -8.27
N TRP A 13 -6.24 -11.54 -9.16
CA TRP A 13 -4.90 -11.01 -8.92
C TRP A 13 -4.89 -9.48 -8.82
N VAL A 14 -5.56 -8.80 -9.75
CA VAL A 14 -5.62 -7.33 -9.78
C VAL A 14 -6.25 -6.76 -8.50
N PRO A 15 -7.49 -7.13 -8.11
CA PRO A 15 -8.08 -6.58 -6.89
C PRO A 15 -7.28 -6.95 -5.63
N ASN A 16 -6.73 -8.16 -5.54
CA ASN A 16 -5.91 -8.55 -4.38
C ASN A 16 -4.62 -7.73 -4.21
N HIS A 17 -4.09 -7.14 -5.27
CA HIS A 17 -2.89 -6.30 -5.20
C HIS A 17 -3.18 -4.80 -5.19
N LEU A 18 -4.42 -4.40 -5.44
CA LEU A 18 -4.89 -3.02 -5.30
C LEU A 18 -5.66 -2.78 -4.01
N ALA A 19 -6.02 -3.86 -3.29
CA ALA A 19 -6.72 -3.76 -2.02
C ALA A 19 -5.81 -3.18 -0.93
N ASP A 20 -6.40 -2.36 -0.08
CA ASP A 20 -5.82 -1.94 1.20
C ASP A 20 -5.96 -3.06 2.27
N ALA A 21 -5.59 -2.76 3.53
CA ALA A 21 -5.61 -3.73 4.61
C ALA A 21 -7.03 -4.14 5.01
N GLN A 22 -8.05 -3.36 4.65
CA GLN A 22 -9.46 -3.66 4.89
C GLN A 22 -10.08 -4.44 3.71
N GLY A 23 -9.33 -4.66 2.63
CA GLY A 23 -9.81 -5.31 1.42
C GLY A 23 -10.39 -4.34 0.41
N ASN A 24 -10.45 -3.04 0.69
CA ASN A 24 -11.09 -2.09 -0.21
C ASN A 24 -10.18 -1.76 -1.39
N VAL A 25 -10.77 -1.72 -2.58
CA VAL A 25 -10.10 -1.29 -3.81
C VAL A 25 -10.68 0.06 -4.22
N SER A 26 -9.83 1.09 -4.26
CA SER A 26 -10.22 2.40 -4.79
C SER A 26 -10.57 2.29 -6.28
N PRO A 27 -11.74 2.81 -6.72
CA PRO A 27 -12.09 2.87 -8.14
C PRO A 27 -11.01 3.57 -8.98
N ARG A 28 -10.36 4.59 -8.43
CA ARG A 28 -9.32 5.37 -9.13
C ARG A 28 -8.09 4.53 -9.40
N SER A 29 -7.55 3.86 -8.37
CA SER A 29 -6.39 2.98 -8.50
C SER A 29 -6.68 1.80 -9.45
N PHE A 30 -7.90 1.25 -9.41
CA PHE A 30 -8.31 0.18 -10.32
C PHE A 30 -8.32 0.61 -11.78
N LEU A 31 -9.02 1.71 -12.08
CA LEU A 31 -9.09 2.24 -13.45
C LEU A 31 -7.71 2.68 -13.96
N ALA A 32 -6.90 3.31 -13.10
CA ALA A 32 -5.54 3.70 -13.46
C ALA A 32 -4.65 2.50 -13.77
N ALA A 33 -4.75 1.41 -13.00
CA ALA A 33 -4.00 0.18 -13.27
C ALA A 33 -4.38 -0.41 -14.64
N LEU A 34 -5.67 -0.48 -14.97
CA LEU A 34 -6.15 -1.00 -16.25
C LEU A 34 -5.74 -0.11 -17.42
N ARG A 35 -5.91 1.21 -17.29
CA ARG A 35 -5.46 2.18 -18.29
C ARG A 35 -3.97 2.01 -18.57
N LYS A 36 -3.15 1.98 -17.52
CA LYS A 36 -1.70 1.87 -17.69
C LYS A 36 -1.29 0.53 -18.29
N ALA A 37 -2.00 -0.55 -17.95
CA ALA A 37 -1.78 -1.86 -18.54
C ALA A 37 -2.12 -1.89 -20.04
N ALA A 38 -3.21 -1.23 -20.46
CA ALA A 38 -3.57 -1.12 -21.87
C ALA A 38 -2.53 -0.31 -22.66
N GLU A 39 -2.16 0.86 -22.16
CA GLU A 39 -1.13 1.71 -22.77
C GLU A 39 0.22 0.98 -22.89
N ASP A 40 0.63 0.26 -21.84
CA ASP A 40 1.89 -0.51 -21.85
C ASP A 40 1.81 -1.76 -22.76
N THR A 41 0.62 -2.35 -22.92
CA THR A 41 0.41 -3.48 -23.84
C THR A 41 0.58 -3.04 -25.28
N ASP A 42 -0.09 -1.96 -25.68
CA ASP A 42 0.00 -1.38 -27.02
C ASP A 42 1.45 -1.03 -27.38
N GLN A 43 2.20 -0.46 -26.43
CA GLN A 43 3.59 -0.05 -26.65
C GLN A 43 4.60 -1.21 -26.70
N ARG A 44 4.44 -2.23 -25.85
CA ARG A 44 5.47 -3.28 -25.67
C ARG A 44 5.12 -4.61 -26.29
N TYR A 45 3.84 -4.86 -26.56
CA TYR A 45 3.33 -6.11 -27.10
C TYR A 45 2.25 -5.83 -28.17
N PRO A 46 2.56 -5.07 -29.24
CA PRO A 46 1.59 -4.68 -30.26
C PRO A 46 0.94 -5.88 -30.96
N ASP A 47 1.66 -7.01 -31.06
CA ASP A 47 1.17 -8.25 -31.68
C ASP A 47 0.49 -9.20 -30.68
N HIS A 48 0.25 -8.77 -29.44
CA HIS A 48 -0.43 -9.63 -28.47
C HIS A 48 -1.92 -9.77 -28.82
N GLU A 49 -2.40 -11.01 -28.84
CA GLU A 49 -3.80 -11.34 -29.19
C GLU A 49 -4.83 -10.59 -28.33
N TRP A 50 -4.51 -10.30 -27.06
CA TRP A 50 -5.44 -9.72 -26.10
C TRP A 50 -5.10 -8.27 -25.76
N PRO A 51 -6.10 -7.42 -25.44
CA PRO A 51 -5.89 -6.01 -25.12
C PRO A 51 -4.98 -5.74 -23.90
N LEU A 52 -4.82 -6.74 -23.02
CA LEU A 52 -4.03 -6.63 -21.79
C LEU A 52 -3.03 -7.78 -21.68
N HIS A 53 -1.76 -7.48 -21.93
CA HIS A 53 -0.68 -8.43 -21.71
C HIS A 53 -0.44 -8.62 -20.20
N TYR A 54 -0.16 -9.85 -19.78
CA TYR A 54 -0.05 -10.19 -18.35
C TYR A 54 1.09 -9.44 -17.64
N GLU A 55 2.23 -9.18 -18.29
CA GLU A 55 3.28 -8.35 -17.69
C GLU A 55 2.88 -6.86 -17.61
N SER A 56 2.05 -6.38 -18.54
CA SER A 56 1.55 -5.02 -18.53
C SER A 56 0.53 -4.79 -17.42
N ILE A 57 -0.31 -5.79 -17.10
CA ILE A 57 -1.19 -5.76 -15.92
C ILE A 57 -0.37 -5.61 -14.63
N LYS A 58 0.76 -6.32 -14.49
CA LYS A 58 1.64 -6.18 -13.31
C LYS A 58 2.19 -4.77 -13.19
N ARG A 59 2.68 -4.21 -14.31
CA ARG A 59 3.19 -2.82 -14.36
C ARG A 59 2.09 -1.80 -14.09
N GLY A 60 0.87 -2.05 -14.56
CA GLY A 60 -0.30 -1.22 -14.27
C GLY A 60 -0.60 -1.18 -12.78
N VAL A 61 -0.62 -2.33 -12.10
CA VAL A 61 -0.80 -2.39 -10.64
C VAL A 61 0.34 -1.69 -9.89
N GLN A 62 1.59 -1.86 -10.32
CA GLN A 62 2.72 -1.13 -9.74
C GLN A 62 2.57 0.40 -9.90
N ALA A 63 2.14 0.87 -11.07
CA ALA A 63 1.90 2.29 -11.30
C ALA A 63 0.74 2.84 -10.45
N ALA A 64 -0.33 2.06 -10.28
CA ALA A 64 -1.47 2.45 -9.45
C ALA A 64 -1.12 2.55 -7.96
N SER A 65 -0.09 1.83 -7.48
CA SER A 65 0.42 2.02 -6.12
C SER A 65 0.99 3.44 -5.92
N GLY A 66 1.69 4.00 -6.90
CA GLY A 66 2.17 5.39 -6.84
C GLY A 66 1.01 6.38 -6.70
N ILE A 67 -0.04 6.22 -7.51
CA ILE A 67 -1.25 7.06 -7.44
C ILE A 67 -1.90 6.97 -6.06
N ARG A 68 -1.99 5.77 -5.47
CA ARG A 68 -2.57 5.61 -4.13
C ARG A 68 -1.74 6.29 -3.04
N VAL A 69 -0.41 6.28 -3.18
CA VAL A 69 0.49 7.01 -2.27
C VAL A 69 0.31 8.51 -2.41
N ASP A 70 0.21 9.03 -3.64
CA ASP A 70 -0.03 10.46 -3.89
C ASP A 70 -1.38 10.91 -3.29
N GLU A 71 -2.45 10.13 -3.49
CA GLU A 71 -3.75 10.37 -2.84
C GLU A 71 -3.63 10.40 -1.31
N MET A 72 -2.88 9.45 -0.73
CA MET A 72 -2.67 9.39 0.72
C MET A 72 -1.90 10.61 1.22
N ARG A 73 -0.90 11.09 0.48
CA ARG A 73 -0.15 12.31 0.80
C ARG A 73 -1.03 13.56 0.75
N GLU A 74 -1.97 13.63 -0.19
CA GLU A 74 -2.90 14.75 -0.32
C GLU A 74 -3.88 14.84 0.87
N ASP A 75 -4.50 13.71 1.25
CA ASP A 75 -5.52 13.68 2.30
C ASP A 75 -4.91 13.58 3.72
N TYR A 76 -3.82 12.85 3.87
CA TYR A 76 -3.14 12.55 5.14
C TYR A 76 -1.61 12.76 5.04
N PRO A 77 -1.12 14.02 4.92
CA PRO A 77 0.30 14.30 4.78
C PRO A 77 1.19 13.69 5.87
N TRP A 78 0.67 13.53 7.09
CA TRP A 78 1.39 12.88 8.20
C TRP A 78 1.70 11.40 7.93
N VAL A 79 0.87 10.69 7.17
CA VAL A 79 1.12 9.29 6.79
C VAL A 79 2.37 9.21 5.93
N ASP A 80 2.51 10.13 4.96
CA ASP A 80 3.68 10.18 4.07
C ASP A 80 4.98 10.43 4.86
N VAL A 81 4.95 11.33 5.85
CA VAL A 81 6.09 11.58 6.74
C VAL A 81 6.56 10.30 7.44
N LEU A 82 5.64 9.49 7.96
CA LEU A 82 5.97 8.25 8.66
C LEU A 82 6.41 7.14 7.70
N MET A 83 5.73 7.01 6.56
CA MET A 83 5.92 5.91 5.61
C MET A 83 7.20 6.08 4.78
N GLU A 84 7.60 7.31 4.45
CA GLU A 84 8.86 7.59 3.76
C GLU A 84 10.08 7.15 4.58
N LEU A 85 10.03 7.28 5.91
CA LEU A 85 11.08 6.80 6.80
C LEU A 85 11.22 5.27 6.79
N LEU A 86 10.18 4.54 6.40
CA LEU A 86 10.17 3.08 6.31
C LEU A 86 10.69 2.54 4.95
N ARG A 87 11.10 3.43 4.03
CA ARG A 87 11.61 3.05 2.71
C ARG A 87 12.76 2.04 2.82
N GLY A 88 12.71 0.98 2.00
CA GLY A 88 13.70 -0.10 2.01
C GLY A 88 13.53 -1.13 3.13
N LYS A 89 12.59 -0.94 4.07
CA LYS A 89 12.24 -1.97 5.06
C LYS A 89 11.42 -3.09 4.42
N VAL A 90 11.30 -4.22 5.13
CA VAL A 90 10.69 -5.44 4.60
C VAL A 90 9.55 -5.88 5.51
N VAL A 91 8.35 -6.03 4.94
CA VAL A 91 7.14 -6.49 5.65
C VAL A 91 6.76 -7.94 5.25
N PRO A 92 6.12 -8.72 6.14
CA PRO A 92 5.75 -8.38 7.50
C PRO A 92 6.92 -8.42 8.48
N CYS A 93 6.89 -7.54 9.46
CA CYS A 93 7.91 -7.33 10.50
C CYS A 93 7.24 -7.04 11.84
N ASP A 94 8.02 -7.11 12.92
CA ASP A 94 7.54 -6.68 14.23
C ASP A 94 7.32 -5.16 14.24
N PHE A 95 6.23 -4.72 14.89
CA PHE A 95 5.89 -3.30 14.93
C PHE A 95 6.96 -2.48 15.65
N GLU A 96 7.56 -3.04 16.69
CA GLU A 96 8.66 -2.42 17.44
C GLU A 96 9.84 -2.02 16.51
N GLU A 97 10.14 -2.83 15.49
CA GLU A 97 11.17 -2.50 14.49
C GLU A 97 10.80 -1.26 13.66
N LEU A 98 9.50 -1.01 13.43
CA LEU A 98 9.01 0.16 12.72
C LEU A 98 8.95 1.39 13.64
N ALA A 99 8.46 1.21 14.86
CA ALA A 99 8.35 2.28 15.86
C ALA A 99 9.72 2.92 16.16
N GLN A 100 10.78 2.12 16.23
CA GLN A 100 12.16 2.60 16.47
C GLN A 100 12.74 3.43 15.31
N ILE A 101 12.16 3.36 14.11
CA ILE A 101 12.59 4.15 12.96
C ILE A 101 12.07 5.57 13.04
N TRP A 102 10.90 5.78 13.65
CA TRP A 102 10.29 7.10 13.76
C TRP A 102 11.01 7.91 14.83
N PRO A 103 11.80 8.93 14.43
CA PRO A 103 12.54 9.72 15.39
C PRO A 103 11.58 10.61 16.16
N LYS A 104 11.90 10.88 17.42
CA LYS A 104 11.09 11.72 18.29
C LYS A 104 10.82 13.10 17.66
N ASP A 105 11.78 13.67 16.95
CA ASP A 105 11.63 14.98 16.30
C ASP A 105 10.57 14.97 15.19
N ALA A 106 10.39 13.86 14.46
CA ALA A 106 9.32 13.73 13.47
C ALA A 106 7.96 13.71 14.15
N LEU A 107 7.83 12.99 15.28
CA LEU A 107 6.58 12.93 16.05
C LEU A 107 6.22 14.30 16.65
N ASP A 108 7.19 14.98 17.25
CA ASP A 108 7.01 16.33 17.82
C ASP A 108 6.57 17.34 16.73
N ARG A 109 7.12 17.20 15.50
CA ARG A 109 6.70 18.02 14.35
C ARG A 109 5.28 17.72 13.90
N LEU A 110 4.88 16.45 13.87
CA LEU A 110 3.49 16.08 13.53
C LEU A 110 2.52 16.66 14.55
N GLU A 111 2.86 16.60 15.84
CA GLU A 111 2.05 17.16 16.91
C GLU A 111 1.90 18.68 16.75
N THR A 112 3.02 19.37 16.51
CA THR A 112 3.05 20.82 16.29
C THR A 112 2.18 21.23 15.09
N ARG A 113 2.28 20.50 13.96
CA ARG A 113 1.48 20.78 12.76
C ARG A 113 -0.01 20.53 12.99
N GLY A 114 -0.36 19.49 13.74
CA GLY A 114 -1.73 19.22 14.16
C GLY A 114 -2.31 20.34 15.01
N GLN A 115 -1.58 20.79 16.03
CA GLN A 115 -1.99 21.90 16.92
C GLN A 115 -2.13 23.24 16.18
N GLN A 116 -1.30 23.48 15.17
CA GLN A 116 -1.35 24.68 14.33
C GLN A 116 -2.43 24.65 13.24
N GLY A 117 -3.22 23.56 13.15
CA GLY A 117 -4.26 23.40 12.12
C GLY A 117 -3.69 23.27 10.70
N GLN A 118 -2.41 22.91 10.57
CA GLN A 118 -1.74 22.71 9.28
C GLN A 118 -1.97 21.32 8.70
N GLU A 119 -2.50 20.40 9.51
CA GLU A 119 -3.00 19.10 9.08
C GLU A 119 -4.53 19.13 9.09
N ARG A 120 -5.15 18.92 7.92
CA ARG A 120 -6.62 18.88 7.82
C ARG A 120 -7.19 17.65 8.55
N LEU A 121 -6.47 16.54 8.51
CA LEU A 121 -6.81 15.26 9.12
C LEU A 121 -5.60 14.75 9.91
N PRO A 122 -5.32 15.31 11.11
CA PRO A 122 -4.19 14.88 11.93
C PRO A 122 -4.40 13.45 12.47
N PRO A 123 -3.32 12.75 12.87
CA PRO A 123 -3.43 11.47 13.56
C PRO A 123 -4.24 11.63 14.86
N ALA A 124 -5.22 10.73 15.06
CA ALA A 124 -6.18 10.85 16.15
C ALA A 124 -5.60 10.40 17.51
N HIS A 125 -4.61 9.50 17.49
CA HIS A 125 -4.04 8.89 18.69
C HIS A 125 -2.54 9.20 18.84
N LEU A 126 -2.08 10.35 18.35
CA LEU A 126 -0.66 10.72 18.39
C LEU A 126 -0.08 10.79 19.82
N ASP A 127 -0.90 11.18 20.79
CA ASP A 127 -0.56 11.26 22.21
C ASP A 127 -0.36 9.89 22.87
N GLU A 128 -0.91 8.82 22.28
CA GLU A 128 -0.62 7.43 22.67
C GLU A 128 0.75 6.93 22.16
N GLY A 129 1.51 7.79 21.45
CA GLY A 129 2.82 7.48 20.90
C GLY A 129 2.78 6.52 19.71
N PRO A 130 3.83 5.72 19.47
CA PRO A 130 3.91 4.85 18.29
C PRO A 130 2.75 3.86 18.15
N GLU A 131 2.24 3.29 19.25
CA GLU A 131 1.10 2.37 19.20
C GLU A 131 -0.22 3.07 18.82
N GLY A 132 -0.39 4.34 19.16
CA GLY A 132 -1.50 5.15 18.65
C GLY A 132 -1.40 5.39 17.15
N LEU A 133 -0.21 5.75 16.66
CA LEU A 133 0.05 5.88 15.22
C LEU A 133 -0.16 4.58 14.45
N ARG A 134 0.21 3.45 15.04
CA ARG A 134 -0.12 2.13 14.49
C ARG A 134 -1.62 1.97 14.31
N ARG A 135 -2.42 2.30 15.35
CA ARG A 135 -3.89 2.23 15.29
C ARG A 135 -4.43 3.10 14.17
N ASP A 136 -3.97 4.35 14.07
CA ASP A 136 -4.40 5.27 13.01
C ASP A 136 -4.06 4.71 11.61
N LEU A 137 -2.86 4.15 11.43
CA LEU A 137 -2.46 3.52 10.16
C LEU A 137 -3.25 2.23 9.84
N GLU A 138 -3.67 1.47 10.85
CA GLU A 138 -4.56 0.31 10.70
C GLU A 138 -5.98 0.75 10.30
N GLU A 139 -6.50 1.82 10.91
CA GLU A 139 -7.80 2.41 10.60
C GLU A 139 -7.87 3.02 9.20
N LEU A 140 -6.75 3.58 8.70
CA LEU A 140 -6.63 4.06 7.32
C LEU A 140 -6.42 2.94 6.29
N GLY A 141 -6.31 1.68 6.74
CA GLY A 141 -6.07 0.53 5.86
C GLY A 141 -4.64 0.44 5.32
N VAL A 142 -3.70 1.22 5.86
CA VAL A 142 -2.28 1.18 5.45
C VAL A 142 -1.58 0.00 6.10
N PHE A 143 -1.83 -0.24 7.40
CA PHE A 143 -1.27 -1.34 8.16
C PHE A 143 -2.26 -2.48 8.30
N LEU A 144 -1.77 -3.71 8.17
CA LEU A 144 -2.50 -4.93 8.47
C LEU A 144 -1.83 -5.63 9.66
N ARG A 145 -2.55 -5.71 10.78
CA ARG A 145 -2.14 -6.52 11.93
C ARG A 145 -2.29 -8.01 11.63
N MET A 146 -1.18 -8.73 11.68
CA MET A 146 -1.17 -10.18 11.57
C MET A 146 -1.57 -10.84 12.89
N ARG A 147 -2.00 -12.11 12.83
CA ARG A 147 -2.42 -12.89 14.01
C ARG A 147 -1.32 -13.05 15.06
N ASP A 148 -0.06 -13.03 14.64
CA ASP A 148 1.12 -13.13 15.49
C ASP A 148 1.62 -11.75 15.97
N GLY A 149 0.88 -10.68 15.71
CA GLY A 149 1.20 -9.32 16.16
C GLY A 149 2.05 -8.50 15.19
N ARG A 150 2.67 -9.13 14.19
CA ARG A 150 3.44 -8.45 13.15
C ARG A 150 2.57 -7.50 12.33
N VAL A 151 3.21 -6.51 11.73
CA VAL A 151 2.59 -5.59 10.77
C VAL A 151 2.95 -6.02 9.37
N ASN A 152 1.94 -6.15 8.52
CA ASN A 152 2.09 -6.25 7.08
C ASN A 152 1.55 -4.97 6.41
N ILE A 153 2.04 -4.65 5.22
CA ILE A 153 1.54 -3.51 4.42
C ILE A 153 1.06 -4.05 3.06
N PRO A 154 -0.17 -3.72 2.62
CA PRO A 154 -0.69 -4.13 1.32
C PRO A 154 0.14 -3.60 0.15
N ASP A 155 0.12 -4.30 -0.98
CA ASP A 155 0.96 -3.95 -2.12
C ASP A 155 0.63 -2.57 -2.71
N VAL A 156 -0.63 -2.11 -2.58
CA VAL A 156 -1.09 -0.80 -3.03
C VAL A 156 -0.35 0.37 -2.36
N PHE A 157 0.19 0.18 -1.15
CA PHE A 157 1.04 1.16 -0.47
C PHE A 157 2.52 0.76 -0.48
N ARG A 158 2.78 -0.53 -0.20
CA ARG A 158 4.13 -1.07 -0.02
C ARG A 158 5.04 -0.78 -1.22
N VAL A 159 4.51 -0.91 -2.44
CA VAL A 159 5.31 -0.72 -3.66
C VAL A 159 5.68 0.75 -3.86
N GLY A 160 4.72 1.66 -3.74
CA GLY A 160 4.93 3.11 -3.91
C GLY A 160 5.90 3.70 -2.88
N TYR A 161 5.78 3.28 -1.61
CA TYR A 161 6.72 3.67 -0.55
C TYR A 161 8.07 2.91 -0.60
N GLY A 162 8.26 1.99 -1.56
CA GLY A 162 9.54 1.30 -1.75
C GLY A 162 9.89 0.30 -0.64
N LEU A 163 8.89 -0.35 -0.04
CA LEU A 163 9.10 -1.43 0.93
C LEU A 163 9.22 -2.79 0.23
N GLY A 164 10.12 -3.63 0.74
CA GLY A 164 10.25 -5.03 0.34
C GLY A 164 9.19 -5.93 0.96
N ARG A 165 9.08 -7.15 0.44
CA ARG A 165 8.23 -8.21 1.00
C ARG A 165 9.09 -9.39 1.43
N ARG A 166 8.93 -9.87 2.67
CA ARG A 166 9.61 -11.07 3.15
C ARG A 166 9.07 -12.27 2.37
N GLY A 167 9.95 -13.17 1.93
CA GLY A 167 9.56 -14.35 1.15
C GLY A 167 8.60 -15.27 1.91
N GLY A 168 7.74 -16.01 1.19
CA GLY A 168 6.85 -17.02 1.79
C GLY A 168 5.56 -16.48 2.43
N VAL A 169 5.30 -15.18 2.36
CA VAL A 169 4.11 -14.54 2.96
C VAL A 169 2.92 -14.67 2.02
N ARG A 170 1.84 -15.31 2.50
CA ARG A 170 0.58 -15.40 1.74
C ARG A 170 0.10 -13.99 1.37
N PRO A 171 -0.35 -13.75 0.11
CA PRO A 171 -1.03 -12.51 -0.26
C PRO A 171 -2.21 -12.27 0.68
N ILE A 172 -2.52 -11.00 0.94
CA ILE A 172 -3.78 -10.64 1.61
C ILE A 172 -4.87 -11.20 0.70
N ARG A 173 -5.65 -12.15 1.23
CA ARG A 173 -6.80 -12.68 0.50
C ARG A 173 -7.95 -11.76 0.82
N HIS A 174 -8.50 -11.14 -0.20
CA HIS A 174 -9.85 -10.66 -0.10
C HIS A 174 -10.75 -11.89 0.12
N ASP A 175 -11.34 -12.03 1.30
CA ASP A 175 -12.50 -12.89 1.43
C ASP A 175 -13.59 -12.16 0.66
N ALA A 176 -13.79 -12.53 -0.60
CA ALA A 176 -15.04 -12.24 -1.29
C ALA A 176 -16.11 -12.99 -0.50
N GLY A 177 -16.68 -12.30 0.50
CA GLY A 177 -17.80 -12.81 1.27
C GLY A 177 -18.86 -13.33 0.31
N ARG A 178 -19.25 -14.58 0.54
CA ARG A 178 -20.58 -15.06 0.21
C ARG A 178 -21.59 -14.32 1.08
#